data_AF-A0A5J5LFI4-F1
#
_entry.id   AF-A0A5J5LFI4-F1
#
_cell.length_a   1.000
_cell.length_b   1.000
_cell.length_c   1.000
_cell.angle_alpha   90.00
_cell.angle_beta   90.00
_cell.angle_gamma   90.00
#
_symmetry.space_group_name_H-M   'P 1'
#
loop_
_entity.id
_entity.type
_entity.pdbx_description
1 polymer ?
#
loop_
_entity_poly.entity_id
_entity_poly.type
_entity_poly.pdbx_seq_one_letter_code
_entity_poly.pdbx_strand_id
1 'polypeptide(L)'
;MAEETPNHSYQRPDRGTQDWHIPLNENFSRIDTEVEIKDAAENLDQYQPKEGAKFLATDSRRIFMGNGEEWLEFGSTAGRARSVSLGETSERATVMSDGTFIAQPGQLQDVIDTASTGSEFGQAPAQTVKMVSGETYEVSETVRLKRGVRLECNGARVVPTGDFDVFELVRDTVLLDPFVDTRGKNWSSTQIVIGPEDAQKLDTANRAWVKDAYLLGDTGKGIGIQFRGGSKPCSMQVANGTLDGFDRAVDFYAAGENRDPQGDWSNGNQFWGRIQDFRIGISMRSDGAEVSGNTVRVQTQPDPEVSEWLWKMKDDPRESRGDNKFVMKGNTVMAYPWDVSSFKQNNSYYSESDRDAPFWFIGRGRRYGNSLVDLSGVRGNQYVLNDSDTPDRNGIFTAHGGFVVGTTEFETNPAYQRNDSRHWHPQSRNAE
;
A
#
# COMPACT_ATOMS: atom_id res chain seq x y z
N MET A 1 -5.62 -52.23 6.97
CA MET A 1 -6.79 -51.32 6.95
C MET A 1 -7.38 -51.32 8.34
N ALA A 2 -7.75 -50.14 8.88
CA ALA A 2 -8.28 -50.02 10.24
C ALA A 2 -9.61 -50.79 10.39
N GLU A 3 -9.82 -51.40 11.55
CA GLU A 3 -11.05 -52.14 11.91
C GLU A 3 -12.18 -51.20 12.32
N GLU A 4 -11.82 -50.03 12.84
CA GLU A 4 -12.73 -48.93 13.19
C GLU A 4 -12.14 -47.57 12.84
N THR A 5 -12.97 -46.52 12.83
CA THR A 5 -12.48 -45.13 12.76
C THR A 5 -12.00 -44.68 14.14
N PRO A 6 -10.75 -44.19 14.33
CA PRO A 6 -10.21 -43.85 15.64
C PRO A 6 -10.98 -42.76 16.42
N ASN A 7 -11.70 -41.87 15.72
CA ASN A 7 -12.37 -40.72 16.34
C ASN A 7 -13.87 -40.93 16.60
N HIS A 8 -14.52 -41.84 15.87
CA HIS A 8 -15.98 -42.04 15.91
C HIS A 8 -16.40 -43.51 16.10
N SER A 9 -15.43 -44.43 16.15
CA SER A 9 -15.65 -45.88 16.33
C SER A 9 -16.70 -46.47 15.37
N TYR A 10 -16.74 -46.03 14.11
CA TYR A 10 -17.53 -46.68 13.07
C TYR A 10 -16.90 -48.01 12.71
N GLN A 11 -17.73 -49.05 12.68
CA GLN A 11 -17.28 -50.42 12.52
C GLN A 11 -17.20 -50.81 11.06
N ARG A 12 -16.09 -51.41 10.64
CA ARG A 12 -16.03 -52.02 9.32
C ARG A 12 -16.51 -53.47 9.41
N PRO A 13 -17.51 -53.91 8.62
CA PRO A 13 -17.90 -55.30 8.59
C PRO A 13 -16.75 -56.18 8.07
N ASP A 14 -16.55 -57.35 8.70
CA ASP A 14 -15.58 -58.33 8.21
C ASP A 14 -15.97 -58.92 6.86
N ARG A 15 -14.96 -59.31 6.08
CA ARG A 15 -15.18 -59.90 4.76
C ARG A 15 -15.90 -61.24 4.90
N GLY A 16 -17.09 -61.34 4.30
CA GLY A 16 -17.89 -62.57 4.30
C GLY A 16 -19.02 -62.60 5.33
N THR A 17 -19.17 -61.55 6.15
CA THR A 17 -20.31 -61.40 7.06
C THR A 17 -21.61 -61.30 6.28
N GLN A 18 -22.60 -62.14 6.59
CA GLN A 18 -23.89 -62.16 5.89
C GLN A 18 -24.77 -60.96 6.29
N ASP A 19 -24.69 -60.54 7.54
CA ASP A 19 -25.44 -59.40 8.09
C ASP A 19 -24.64 -58.08 8.04
N TRP A 20 -23.79 -57.92 7.02
CA TRP A 20 -22.94 -56.73 6.85
C TRP A 20 -23.72 -55.40 6.83
N HIS A 21 -25.00 -55.47 6.46
CA HIS A 21 -25.88 -54.32 6.35
C HIS A 21 -26.26 -53.72 7.71
N ILE A 22 -26.21 -54.50 8.80
CA ILE A 22 -26.53 -54.01 10.16
C ILE A 22 -25.52 -52.97 10.63
N PRO A 23 -24.22 -53.29 10.82
CA PRO A 23 -23.22 -52.31 11.25
C PRO A 23 -23.05 -51.17 10.24
N LEU A 24 -23.29 -51.43 8.95
CA LEU A 24 -23.24 -50.39 7.94
C LEU A 24 -24.38 -49.36 8.12
N ASN A 25 -25.62 -49.82 8.27
CA ASN A 25 -26.77 -48.94 8.47
C ASN A 25 -26.66 -48.18 9.80
N GLU A 26 -26.16 -48.83 10.84
CA GLU A 26 -25.87 -48.19 12.14
C GLU A 26 -24.82 -47.08 12.01
N ASN A 27 -23.73 -47.32 11.28
CA ASN A 27 -22.74 -46.28 11.00
C ASN A 27 -23.35 -45.11 10.22
N PHE A 28 -24.14 -45.37 9.17
CA PHE A 28 -24.77 -44.31 8.37
C PHE A 28 -25.73 -43.46 9.22
N SER A 29 -26.51 -44.08 10.11
CA SER A 29 -27.38 -43.33 11.02
C SER A 29 -26.60 -42.43 11.98
N ARG A 30 -25.39 -42.85 12.39
CA ARG A 30 -24.54 -42.10 13.32
C ARG A 30 -23.74 -40.99 12.64
N ILE A 31 -23.33 -41.19 11.38
CA ILE A 31 -22.55 -40.21 10.61
C ILE A 31 -23.26 -38.86 10.52
N ASP A 32 -24.58 -38.87 10.26
CA ASP A 32 -25.34 -37.63 10.09
C ASP A 32 -25.47 -36.78 11.37
N THR A 33 -25.18 -37.35 12.55
CA THR A 33 -25.21 -36.64 13.83
C THR A 33 -23.83 -36.43 14.44
N GLU A 34 -22.91 -37.38 14.27
CA GLU A 34 -21.59 -37.36 14.91
C GLU A 34 -20.52 -36.68 14.05
N VAL A 35 -20.70 -36.59 12.73
CA VAL A 35 -19.78 -35.89 11.83
C VAL A 35 -20.28 -34.46 11.59
N GLU A 36 -19.46 -33.48 11.96
CA GLU A 36 -19.77 -32.06 11.78
C GLU A 36 -19.84 -31.69 10.28
N ILE A 37 -20.92 -31.02 9.90
CA ILE A 37 -21.10 -30.41 8.58
C ILE A 37 -20.34 -29.07 8.57
N LYS A 38 -19.55 -28.82 7.51
CA LYS A 38 -18.78 -27.57 7.34
C LYS A 38 -19.08 -26.97 5.97
N ASP A 39 -19.76 -25.83 5.95
CA ASP A 39 -20.10 -25.12 4.71
C ASP A 39 -20.33 -23.61 4.98
N ALA A 40 -20.68 -22.81 3.98
CA ALA A 40 -21.09 -21.42 4.14
C ALA A 40 -22.45 -21.31 4.85
N ALA A 41 -22.68 -20.24 5.63
CA ALA A 41 -23.92 -20.07 6.39
C ALA A 41 -25.18 -20.03 5.51
N GLU A 42 -25.05 -19.55 4.28
CA GLU A 42 -26.14 -19.47 3.30
C GLU A 42 -26.65 -20.84 2.84
N ASN A 43 -25.85 -21.91 3.00
CA ASN A 43 -26.22 -23.27 2.61
C ASN A 43 -26.87 -24.07 3.75
N LEU A 44 -27.13 -23.45 4.91
CA LEU A 44 -27.65 -24.15 6.10
C LEU A 44 -28.97 -24.91 5.83
N ASP A 45 -29.81 -24.36 4.96
CA ASP A 45 -31.10 -24.94 4.56
C ASP A 45 -30.99 -26.15 3.63
N GLN A 46 -29.80 -26.44 3.10
CA GLN A 46 -29.53 -27.63 2.27
C GLN A 46 -29.32 -28.90 3.10
N TYR A 47 -29.22 -28.78 4.43
CA TYR A 47 -28.97 -29.88 5.35
C TYR A 47 -30.13 -30.07 6.31
N GLN A 48 -30.53 -31.33 6.53
CA GLN A 48 -31.61 -31.65 7.45
C GLN A 48 -31.16 -31.50 8.92
N PRO A 49 -31.88 -30.77 9.78
CA PRO A 49 -31.51 -30.52 11.17
C PRO A 49 -31.81 -31.71 12.09
N LYS A 50 -31.15 -32.86 11.87
CA LYS A 50 -31.32 -34.03 12.73
C LYS A 50 -30.96 -33.71 14.17
N GLU A 51 -31.67 -34.32 15.12
CA GLU A 51 -31.41 -34.10 16.55
C GLU A 51 -29.95 -34.46 16.88
N GLY A 52 -29.22 -33.49 17.43
CA GLY A 52 -27.80 -33.63 17.79
C GLY A 52 -26.81 -33.40 16.64
N ALA A 53 -27.27 -33.20 15.39
CA ALA A 53 -26.39 -32.84 14.29
C ALA A 53 -25.77 -31.46 14.48
N LYS A 54 -24.55 -31.28 13.97
CA LYS A 54 -23.77 -30.04 14.13
C LYS A 54 -23.36 -29.47 12.78
N PHE A 55 -23.60 -28.17 12.60
CA PHE A 55 -23.18 -27.40 11.43
C PHE A 55 -22.26 -26.26 11.85
N LEU A 56 -21.08 -26.17 11.23
CA LEU A 56 -20.14 -25.05 11.35
C LEU A 56 -20.16 -24.22 10.07
N ALA A 57 -20.71 -23.01 10.17
CA ALA A 57 -20.62 -22.02 9.11
C ALA A 57 -19.17 -21.52 8.99
N THR A 58 -18.47 -21.92 7.94
CA THR A 58 -17.02 -21.68 7.76
C THR A 58 -16.67 -20.21 7.47
N ASP A 59 -17.62 -19.45 6.94
CA ASP A 59 -17.54 -18.02 6.61
C ASP A 59 -17.72 -17.12 7.84
N SER A 60 -18.74 -17.39 8.66
CA SER A 60 -19.17 -16.61 9.81
C SER A 60 -18.75 -17.22 11.15
N ARG A 61 -18.18 -18.43 11.11
CA ARG A 61 -17.74 -19.22 12.26
C ARG A 61 -18.85 -19.58 13.27
N ARG A 62 -20.12 -19.37 12.91
CA ARG A 62 -21.30 -19.74 13.70
C ARG A 62 -21.49 -21.25 13.75
N ILE A 63 -21.95 -21.74 14.89
CA ILE A 63 -22.23 -23.16 15.16
C ILE A 63 -23.73 -23.30 15.37
N PHE A 64 -24.33 -24.22 14.62
CA PHE A 64 -25.74 -24.59 14.76
C PHE A 64 -25.87 -26.04 15.22
N MET A 65 -26.90 -26.31 16.01
CA MET A 65 -27.28 -27.64 16.48
C MET A 65 -28.69 -27.97 16.00
N GLY A 66 -28.87 -29.14 15.37
CA GLY A 66 -30.18 -29.63 14.98
C GLY A 66 -30.94 -30.18 16.19
N ASN A 67 -32.23 -29.85 16.29
CA ASN A 67 -33.12 -30.40 17.33
C ASN A 67 -34.12 -31.43 16.79
N GLY A 68 -33.98 -31.84 15.52
CA GLY A 68 -34.92 -32.72 14.81
C GLY A 68 -35.88 -31.97 13.88
N GLU A 69 -36.11 -30.67 14.12
CA GLU A 69 -37.05 -29.84 13.36
C GLU A 69 -36.37 -28.63 12.71
N GLU A 70 -35.46 -27.97 13.44
CA GLU A 70 -34.81 -26.72 13.05
C GLU A 70 -33.31 -26.70 13.44
N TRP A 71 -32.54 -25.88 12.74
CA TRP A 71 -31.17 -25.54 13.12
C TRP A 71 -31.19 -24.40 14.15
N LEU A 72 -30.81 -24.69 15.39
CA LEU A 72 -30.70 -23.68 16.45
C LEU A 72 -29.27 -23.16 16.53
N GLU A 73 -29.09 -21.84 16.52
CA GLU A 73 -27.76 -21.25 16.73
C GLU A 73 -27.29 -21.51 18.17
N PHE A 74 -26.21 -22.27 18.31
CA PHE A 74 -25.67 -22.72 19.59
C PHE A 74 -24.49 -21.87 20.05
N GLY A 75 -23.81 -21.18 19.12
CA GLY A 75 -22.74 -20.26 19.44
C GLY A 75 -21.84 -19.96 18.24
N SER A 76 -20.60 -19.54 18.51
CA SER A 76 -19.60 -19.27 17.47
C SER A 76 -18.22 -19.78 17.89
N THR A 77 -17.49 -20.35 16.94
CA THR A 77 -16.05 -20.64 17.09
C THR A 77 -15.19 -19.37 17.01
N ALA A 78 -15.77 -18.20 16.70
CA ALA A 78 -15.12 -16.90 16.86
C ALA A 78 -14.86 -16.51 18.35
N GLY A 79 -15.20 -17.41 19.27
CA GLY A 79 -15.03 -17.30 20.71
C GLY A 79 -15.85 -16.18 21.34
N ARG A 80 -15.81 -16.07 22.66
CA ARG A 80 -16.55 -15.04 23.38
C ARG A 80 -15.94 -13.68 23.08
N ALA A 81 -16.70 -12.81 22.43
CA ALA A 81 -16.41 -11.38 22.41
C ALA A 81 -16.38 -10.86 23.86
N ARG A 82 -15.34 -10.10 24.20
CA ARG A 82 -15.26 -9.37 25.47
C ARG A 82 -15.25 -7.88 25.19
N SER A 83 -15.87 -7.10 26.06
CA SER A 83 -15.86 -5.65 25.95
C SER A 83 -14.74 -5.07 26.81
N VAL A 84 -13.92 -4.18 26.25
CA VAL A 84 -12.85 -3.45 26.95
C VAL A 84 -13.21 -1.97 26.98
N SER A 85 -12.94 -1.27 28.10
CA SER A 85 -13.20 0.17 28.21
C SER A 85 -12.26 0.98 27.31
N LEU A 86 -12.78 2.03 26.69
CA LEU A 86 -12.01 2.98 25.87
C LEU A 86 -11.68 4.24 26.71
N GLY A 87 -10.46 4.26 27.26
CA GLY A 87 -10.00 5.36 28.10
C GLY A 87 -10.86 5.58 29.36
N GLU A 88 -11.05 6.85 29.71
CA GLU A 88 -11.88 7.27 30.85
C GLU A 88 -13.37 7.42 30.51
N THR A 89 -13.74 7.27 29.23
CA THR A 89 -15.14 7.37 28.79
C THR A 89 -15.91 6.09 29.15
N SER A 90 -17.25 6.18 29.14
CA SER A 90 -18.11 4.99 29.29
C SER A 90 -18.15 4.11 28.03
N GLU A 91 -17.43 4.48 26.97
CA GLU A 91 -17.40 3.73 25.73
C GLU A 91 -16.59 2.43 25.85
N ARG A 92 -16.95 1.45 25.03
CA ARG A 92 -16.33 0.13 25.06
C ARG A 92 -16.09 -0.37 23.65
N ALA A 93 -14.94 -1.01 23.46
CA ALA A 93 -14.60 -1.74 22.24
C ALA A 93 -14.85 -3.23 22.40
N THR A 94 -15.22 -3.86 21.29
CA THR A 94 -15.32 -5.31 21.19
C THR A 94 -13.94 -5.89 20.89
N VAL A 95 -13.54 -6.89 21.68
CA VAL A 95 -12.34 -7.68 21.44
C VAL A 95 -12.75 -9.12 21.21
N MET A 96 -12.40 -9.65 20.04
CA MET A 96 -12.66 -11.03 19.64
C MET A 96 -11.76 -11.98 20.40
N SER A 97 -12.06 -13.29 20.37
CA SER A 97 -11.27 -14.26 21.13
C SER A 97 -9.84 -14.44 20.63
N ASP A 98 -9.57 -14.10 19.38
CA ASP A 98 -8.22 -14.06 18.80
C ASP A 98 -7.43 -12.79 19.20
N GLY A 99 -8.04 -11.93 20.02
CA GLY A 99 -7.48 -10.67 20.48
C GLY A 99 -7.80 -9.50 19.56
N THR A 100 -8.40 -9.69 18.39
CA THR A 100 -8.69 -8.59 17.44
C THR A 100 -9.65 -7.58 18.04
N PHE A 101 -9.26 -6.31 18.02
CA PHE A 101 -10.13 -5.20 18.41
C PHE A 101 -11.00 -4.79 17.21
N ILE A 102 -12.30 -4.61 17.43
CA ILE A 102 -13.23 -4.09 16.44
C ILE A 102 -13.48 -2.62 16.75
N ALA A 103 -13.16 -1.74 15.81
CA ALA A 103 -13.38 -0.30 15.93
C ALA A 103 -14.68 0.09 15.21
N GLN A 104 -15.67 0.60 15.93
CA GLN A 104 -16.87 1.17 15.31
C GLN A 104 -16.59 2.59 14.77
N PRO A 105 -17.39 3.11 13.82
CA PRO A 105 -17.35 4.52 13.47
C PRO A 105 -17.43 5.41 14.71
N GLY A 106 -16.61 6.47 14.75
CA GLY A 106 -16.46 7.34 15.92
C GLY A 106 -15.46 6.86 16.98
N GLN A 107 -15.03 5.60 16.98
CA GLN A 107 -14.16 5.03 18.01
C GLN A 107 -12.74 4.71 17.55
N LEU A 108 -12.41 4.96 16.28
CA LEU A 108 -11.23 4.41 15.62
C LEU A 108 -9.92 4.75 16.35
N GLN A 109 -9.69 6.01 16.69
CA GLN A 109 -8.46 6.41 17.35
C GLN A 109 -8.35 5.83 18.77
N ASP A 110 -9.44 5.88 19.55
CA ASP A 110 -9.45 5.34 20.92
C ASP A 110 -9.19 3.84 20.97
N VAL A 111 -9.70 3.10 19.98
CA VAL A 111 -9.46 1.66 19.85
C VAL A 111 -8.00 1.39 19.49
N ILE A 112 -7.41 2.18 18.59
CA ILE A 112 -5.98 2.10 18.25
C ILE A 112 -5.13 2.35 19.50
N ASP A 113 -5.47 3.38 20.27
CA ASP A 113 -4.74 3.75 21.48
C ASP A 113 -4.84 2.66 22.55
N THR A 114 -6.02 2.06 22.71
CA THR A 114 -6.26 0.95 23.64
C THR A 114 -5.55 -0.34 23.21
N ALA A 115 -5.49 -0.62 21.90
CA ALA A 115 -4.86 -1.81 21.34
C ALA A 115 -3.33 -1.73 21.32
N SER A 116 -2.76 -0.53 21.41
CA SER A 116 -1.33 -0.29 21.36
C SER A 116 -0.57 -1.06 22.43
N THR A 117 0.34 -1.94 22.00
CA THR A 117 1.24 -2.67 22.91
C THR A 117 2.53 -1.91 23.20
N GLY A 118 2.85 -0.90 22.39
CA GLY A 118 4.16 -0.22 22.43
C GLY A 118 5.34 -1.11 22.02
N SER A 119 5.07 -2.35 21.57
CA SER A 119 6.10 -3.34 21.29
C SER A 119 6.89 -3.01 20.03
N GLU A 120 8.18 -3.36 20.02
CA GLU A 120 8.99 -3.31 18.80
C GLU A 120 8.68 -4.49 17.88
N PHE A 121 8.93 -4.29 16.59
CA PHE A 121 8.80 -5.33 15.59
C PHE A 121 9.65 -6.56 15.95
N GLY A 122 9.03 -7.75 15.87
CA GLY A 122 9.67 -9.03 16.17
C GLY A 122 9.80 -9.36 17.66
N GLN A 123 9.52 -8.43 18.58
CA GLN A 123 9.53 -8.71 20.01
C GLN A 123 8.20 -9.29 20.51
N ALA A 124 7.08 -8.82 19.97
CA ALA A 124 5.74 -9.34 20.26
C ALA A 124 4.85 -9.26 19.00
N PRO A 125 3.78 -10.07 18.91
CA PRO A 125 2.77 -9.92 17.88
C PRO A 125 2.17 -8.52 17.93
N ALA A 126 2.01 -7.88 16.76
CA ALA A 126 1.23 -6.66 16.67
C ALA A 126 -0.24 -6.98 17.00
N GLN A 127 -0.90 -6.05 17.70
CA GLN A 127 -2.31 -6.12 18.00
C GLN A 127 -3.11 -5.68 16.77
N THR A 128 -4.03 -6.53 16.32
CA THR A 128 -4.90 -6.21 15.19
C THR A 128 -6.07 -5.35 15.68
N VAL A 129 -6.27 -4.22 15.01
CA VAL A 129 -7.49 -3.41 15.03
C VAL A 129 -8.15 -3.56 13.67
N LYS A 130 -9.44 -3.89 13.64
CA LYS A 130 -10.22 -4.06 12.43
C LYS A 130 -11.39 -3.09 12.42
N MET A 131 -11.52 -2.37 11.31
CA MET A 131 -12.70 -1.57 11.01
C MET A 131 -13.85 -2.45 10.50
N VAL A 132 -15.07 -2.02 10.73
CA VAL A 132 -16.29 -2.71 10.29
C VAL A 132 -16.42 -2.53 8.77
N SER A 133 -16.51 -3.65 8.06
CA SER A 133 -16.57 -3.65 6.60
C SER A 133 -17.83 -2.94 6.09
N GLY A 134 -17.71 -2.20 4.99
CA GLY A 134 -18.83 -1.49 4.36
C GLY A 134 -19.25 -0.20 5.07
N GLU A 135 -18.75 0.06 6.27
CA GLU A 135 -19.04 1.30 7.01
C GLU A 135 -18.22 2.49 6.48
N THR A 136 -18.77 3.69 6.66
CA THR A 136 -18.05 4.95 6.41
C THR A 136 -17.58 5.55 7.74
N TYR A 137 -16.29 5.85 7.82
CA TYR A 137 -15.65 6.49 8.96
C TYR A 137 -15.40 7.95 8.59
N GLU A 138 -16.28 8.83 9.07
CA GLU A 138 -16.04 10.26 9.02
C GLU A 138 -15.04 10.63 10.13
N VAL A 139 -13.84 11.05 9.73
CA VAL A 139 -12.78 11.43 10.67
C VAL A 139 -12.65 12.95 10.71
N SER A 140 -12.49 13.51 11.90
CA SER A 140 -12.33 14.96 12.12
C SER A 140 -10.92 15.37 12.50
N GLU A 141 -10.05 14.39 12.70
CA GLU A 141 -8.64 14.56 12.99
C GLU A 141 -7.84 13.39 12.37
N THR A 142 -6.53 13.56 12.33
CA THR A 142 -5.59 12.56 11.84
C THR A 142 -5.69 11.25 12.63
N VAL A 143 -5.88 10.13 11.92
CA VAL A 143 -5.82 8.80 12.51
C VAL A 143 -4.37 8.36 12.60
N ARG A 144 -3.84 8.33 13.81
CA ARG A 144 -2.44 8.03 14.07
C ARG A 144 -2.27 6.61 14.60
N LEU A 145 -1.61 5.76 13.81
CA LEU A 145 -1.27 4.41 14.24
C LEU A 145 -0.21 4.44 15.34
N LYS A 146 -0.38 3.59 16.35
CA LYS A 146 0.54 3.47 17.48
C LYS A 146 1.41 2.21 17.35
N ARG A 147 2.58 2.24 17.98
CA ARG A 147 3.56 1.15 17.93
C ARG A 147 2.93 -0.18 18.36
N GLY A 148 3.19 -1.22 17.56
CA GLY A 148 2.63 -2.55 17.80
C GLY A 148 1.18 -2.70 17.32
N VAL A 149 0.63 -1.75 16.57
CA VAL A 149 -0.71 -1.85 15.98
C VAL A 149 -0.65 -2.21 14.49
N ARG A 150 -1.50 -3.17 14.11
CA ARG A 150 -1.87 -3.47 12.73
C ARG A 150 -3.32 -3.04 12.52
N LEU A 151 -3.55 -2.01 11.72
CA LEU A 151 -4.89 -1.56 11.36
C LEU A 151 -5.33 -2.21 10.04
N GLU A 152 -6.44 -2.94 10.08
CA GLU A 152 -7.14 -3.49 8.92
C GLU A 152 -8.40 -2.67 8.63
N CYS A 153 -8.39 -1.88 7.56
CA CYS A 153 -9.55 -1.10 7.14
C CYS A 153 -10.68 -1.99 6.58
N ASN A 154 -10.36 -3.18 6.08
CA ASN A 154 -11.32 -4.27 5.87
C ASN A 154 -12.52 -3.86 4.99
N GLY A 155 -12.26 -3.13 3.90
CA GLY A 155 -13.31 -2.59 3.01
C GLY A 155 -14.14 -1.43 3.58
N ALA A 156 -13.77 -0.86 4.73
CA ALA A 156 -14.38 0.37 5.23
C ALA A 156 -13.86 1.59 4.48
N ARG A 157 -14.72 2.60 4.27
CA ARG A 157 -14.36 3.86 3.62
C ARG A 157 -14.04 4.93 4.67
N VAL A 158 -12.91 5.62 4.52
CA VAL A 158 -12.52 6.75 5.37
C VAL A 158 -12.71 8.06 4.61
N VAL A 159 -13.40 9.01 5.23
CA VAL A 159 -13.69 10.32 4.65
C VAL A 159 -13.32 11.40 5.68
N PRO A 160 -12.29 12.23 5.44
CA PRO A 160 -12.01 13.34 6.34
C PRO A 160 -13.06 14.43 6.20
N THR A 161 -13.34 15.09 7.32
CA THR A 161 -14.28 16.21 7.41
C THR A 161 -13.59 17.58 7.29
N GLY A 162 -12.25 17.59 7.27
CA GLY A 162 -11.43 18.80 7.10
C GLY A 162 -10.15 18.52 6.30
N ASP A 163 -9.31 19.56 6.14
CA ASP A 163 -8.03 19.47 5.44
C ASP A 163 -6.90 19.21 6.44
N PHE A 164 -6.55 17.94 6.60
CA PHE A 164 -5.47 17.45 7.45
C PHE A 164 -4.96 16.11 6.91
N ASP A 165 -3.82 15.64 7.42
CA ASP A 165 -3.26 14.36 7.03
C ASP A 165 -4.13 13.21 7.55
N VAL A 166 -4.63 12.31 6.70
CA VAL A 166 -5.68 11.34 7.12
C VAL A 166 -5.09 10.25 8.02
N PHE A 167 -4.01 9.60 7.58
CA PHE A 167 -3.29 8.57 8.34
C PHE A 167 -1.84 8.94 8.58
N GLU A 168 -1.38 8.73 9.82
CA GLU A 168 0.02 8.85 10.19
C GLU A 168 0.57 7.52 10.72
N LEU A 169 1.68 7.07 10.13
CA LEU A 169 2.37 5.83 10.51
C LEU A 169 3.73 6.14 11.15
N VAL A 170 3.87 5.69 12.39
CA VAL A 170 5.16 5.62 13.10
C VAL A 170 5.77 4.23 12.99
N ARG A 171 6.98 4.05 13.52
CA ARG A 171 7.65 2.75 13.56
C ARG A 171 6.79 1.66 14.20
N ASP A 172 7.02 0.42 13.80
CA ASP A 172 6.32 -0.76 14.31
C ASP A 172 4.80 -0.77 14.03
N THR A 173 4.36 -0.18 12.90
CA THR A 173 2.95 -0.12 12.47
C THR A 173 2.71 -0.77 11.12
N VAL A 174 1.47 -1.19 10.87
CA VAL A 174 1.01 -1.65 9.55
C VAL A 174 -0.41 -1.14 9.30
N LEU A 175 -0.62 -0.52 8.15
CA LEU A 175 -1.93 -0.12 7.62
C LEU A 175 -2.28 -1.00 6.42
N LEU A 176 -3.44 -1.63 6.45
CA LEU A 176 -3.88 -2.60 5.44
C LEU A 176 -5.22 -2.22 4.84
N ASP A 177 -5.27 -2.27 3.51
CA ASP A 177 -6.47 -2.02 2.71
C ASP A 177 -7.12 -0.64 2.96
N PRO A 178 -6.35 0.47 3.13
CA PRO A 178 -6.97 1.77 3.39
C PRO A 178 -7.72 2.25 2.14
N PHE A 179 -9.04 2.41 2.26
CA PHE A 179 -9.85 3.15 1.30
C PHE A 179 -10.11 4.56 1.83
N VAL A 180 -9.43 5.56 1.26
CA VAL A 180 -9.59 6.98 1.61
C VAL A 180 -10.16 7.74 0.41
N ASP A 181 -11.23 8.50 0.63
CA ASP A 181 -11.89 9.30 -0.40
C ASP A 181 -11.96 10.76 0.03
N THR A 182 -11.12 11.60 -0.59
CA THR A 182 -11.07 13.06 -0.36
C THR A 182 -11.73 13.86 -1.50
N ARG A 183 -12.39 13.21 -2.45
CA ARG A 183 -13.03 13.89 -3.58
C ARG A 183 -14.17 14.80 -3.13
N GLY A 184 -14.26 15.98 -3.74
CA GLY A 184 -15.24 17.01 -3.40
C GLY A 184 -15.06 17.64 -2.02
N LYS A 185 -13.93 17.40 -1.33
CA LYS A 185 -13.65 17.94 0.02
C LYS A 185 -12.80 19.20 0.02
N ASN A 186 -12.39 19.72 -1.15
CA ASN A 186 -11.43 20.84 -1.26
C ASN A 186 -10.18 20.60 -0.40
N TRP A 187 -9.64 19.39 -0.53
CA TRP A 187 -8.59 18.86 0.33
C TRP A 187 -7.22 18.99 -0.35
N SER A 188 -6.18 19.32 0.43
CA SER A 188 -4.83 19.62 -0.07
C SER A 188 -3.69 19.03 0.76
N SER A 189 -3.98 18.40 1.90
CA SER A 189 -3.04 17.69 2.77
C SER A 189 -2.53 16.35 2.18
N THR A 190 -2.10 15.39 3.01
CA THR A 190 -1.62 14.05 2.63
C THR A 190 -2.53 12.94 3.14
N GLN A 191 -2.95 11.99 2.30
CA GLN A 191 -3.84 10.93 2.79
C GLN A 191 -3.07 9.97 3.70
N ILE A 192 -1.83 9.62 3.36
CA ILE A 192 -0.99 8.77 4.21
C ILE A 192 0.42 9.34 4.35
N VAL A 193 0.82 9.64 5.58
CA VAL A 193 2.18 10.05 5.95
C VAL A 193 2.89 8.90 6.67
N ILE A 194 4.01 8.47 6.11
CA ILE A 194 4.94 7.54 6.74
C ILE A 194 6.12 8.35 7.27
N GLY A 195 6.29 8.39 8.59
CA GLY A 195 7.29 9.26 9.25
C GLY A 195 6.76 10.67 9.56
N PRO A 196 5.68 10.82 10.35
CA PRO A 196 5.17 12.13 10.76
C PRO A 196 6.20 12.97 11.54
N GLU A 197 5.88 14.23 11.83
CA GLU A 197 6.84 15.21 12.34
C GLU A 197 7.59 14.81 13.61
N ASP A 198 6.95 14.12 14.53
CA ASP A 198 7.49 13.65 15.81
C ASP A 198 7.93 12.16 15.76
N ALA A 199 7.98 11.56 14.58
CA ALA A 199 8.34 10.16 14.42
C ALA A 199 9.77 9.87 14.90
N GLN A 200 9.94 8.71 15.54
CA GLN A 200 11.27 8.14 15.74
C GLN A 200 11.81 7.56 14.43
N LYS A 201 13.11 7.26 14.40
CA LYS A 201 13.78 6.66 13.23
C LYS A 201 12.99 5.44 12.74
N LEU A 202 12.72 5.45 11.43
CA LEU A 202 12.18 4.36 10.65
C LEU A 202 13.30 3.71 9.85
N ASP A 203 13.54 2.41 10.05
CA ASP A 203 14.53 1.64 9.28
C ASP A 203 14.10 0.19 9.07
N THR A 204 14.98 -0.64 8.51
CA THR A 204 14.70 -2.06 8.21
C THR A 204 14.29 -2.88 9.44
N ALA A 205 14.71 -2.48 10.65
CA ALA A 205 14.38 -3.21 11.87
C ALA A 205 12.98 -2.85 12.39
N ASN A 206 12.38 -1.75 11.93
CA ASN A 206 11.09 -1.26 12.43
C ASN A 206 10.24 -0.70 11.28
N ARG A 207 9.25 -1.49 10.91
CA ARG A 207 8.40 -1.18 9.75
C ARG A 207 7.29 -0.19 10.09
N ALA A 208 6.94 0.64 9.12
CA ALA A 208 5.75 1.46 9.01
C ALA A 208 5.23 1.25 7.59
N TRP A 209 4.45 0.17 7.40
CA TRP A 209 4.09 -0.31 6.07
C TRP A 209 2.63 -0.05 5.74
N VAL A 210 2.38 0.26 4.47
CA VAL A 210 1.05 0.38 3.89
C VAL A 210 0.89 -0.72 2.85
N LYS A 211 -0.25 -1.42 2.86
CA LYS A 211 -0.54 -2.43 1.83
C LYS A 211 -1.94 -2.28 1.27
N ASP A 212 -2.05 -2.52 -0.04
CA ASP A 212 -3.29 -2.60 -0.77
C ASP A 212 -4.12 -1.30 -0.66
N ALA A 213 -3.46 -0.14 -0.69
CA ALA A 213 -4.15 1.15 -0.58
C ALA A 213 -5.06 1.42 -1.79
N TYR A 214 -6.23 2.02 -1.55
CA TYR A 214 -7.13 2.51 -2.57
C TYR A 214 -7.49 3.98 -2.25
N LEU A 215 -6.75 4.90 -2.86
CA LEU A 215 -6.70 6.30 -2.48
C LEU A 215 -7.26 7.17 -3.60
N LEU A 216 -8.33 7.92 -3.29
CA LEU A 216 -9.03 8.77 -4.26
C LEU A 216 -9.00 10.23 -3.81
N GLY A 217 -8.47 11.11 -4.67
CA GLY A 217 -8.48 12.56 -4.50
C GLY A 217 -9.09 13.28 -5.70
N ASP A 218 -9.33 14.58 -5.56
CA ASP A 218 -9.70 15.44 -6.70
C ASP A 218 -8.48 15.71 -7.57
N THR A 219 -8.58 15.48 -8.88
CA THR A 219 -7.49 15.64 -9.87
C THR A 219 -6.59 16.87 -9.62
N GLY A 220 -5.30 16.61 -9.42
CA GLY A 220 -4.29 17.63 -9.14
C GLY A 220 -4.34 18.23 -7.73
N LYS A 221 -4.97 17.57 -6.74
CA LYS A 221 -5.04 18.05 -5.34
C LYS A 221 -4.38 17.11 -4.34
N GLY A 222 -3.73 17.69 -3.34
CA GLY A 222 -3.12 16.99 -2.21
C GLY A 222 -2.14 15.86 -2.55
N ILE A 223 -1.77 15.07 -1.55
CA ILE A 223 -0.73 14.05 -1.67
C ILE A 223 -1.33 12.67 -1.34
N GLY A 224 -1.10 11.68 -2.19
CA GLY A 224 -1.57 10.31 -1.92
C GLY A 224 -0.80 9.69 -0.76
N ILE A 225 0.48 9.35 -1.00
CA ILE A 225 1.38 8.78 0.01
C ILE A 225 2.67 9.59 0.09
N GLN A 226 3.06 9.97 1.31
CA GLN A 226 4.33 10.63 1.59
C GLN A 226 5.24 9.77 2.46
N PHE A 227 6.48 9.57 2.00
CA PHE A 227 7.59 9.10 2.82
C PHE A 227 8.37 10.32 3.31
N ARG A 228 8.22 10.64 4.59
CA ARG A 228 8.71 11.89 5.16
C ARG A 228 9.91 11.62 6.08
N GLY A 229 11.10 11.89 5.56
CA GLY A 229 12.27 12.15 6.40
C GLY A 229 12.15 13.54 7.00
N GLY A 230 12.31 13.67 8.31
CA GLY A 230 12.03 14.92 9.01
C GLY A 230 12.76 14.93 10.33
N SER A 231 12.09 14.93 11.47
CA SER A 231 12.77 14.82 12.78
C SER A 231 13.75 13.65 12.92
N LYS A 232 13.50 12.57 12.18
CA LYS A 232 14.32 11.36 12.06
C LYS A 232 14.23 10.81 10.63
N PRO A 233 15.11 9.85 10.26
CA PRO A 233 15.08 9.26 8.94
C PRO A 233 13.78 8.46 8.74
N CYS A 234 13.16 8.63 7.57
CA CYS A 234 12.23 7.66 7.01
C CYS A 234 12.99 6.79 6.03
N SER A 235 13.33 5.56 6.45
CA SER A 235 14.16 4.69 5.63
C SER A 235 13.64 3.26 5.51
N MET A 236 13.80 2.66 4.33
CA MET A 236 13.48 1.27 4.05
C MET A 236 12.01 0.90 4.31
N GLN A 237 11.10 1.86 4.16
CA GLN A 237 9.67 1.65 4.32
C GLN A 237 9.01 1.27 2.98
N VAL A 238 7.87 0.58 3.06
CA VAL A 238 7.19 0.02 1.89
C VAL A 238 5.72 0.39 1.91
N ALA A 239 5.23 0.91 0.78
CA ALA A 239 3.82 1.15 0.52
C ALA A 239 3.40 0.54 -0.82
N ASN A 240 2.13 0.18 -0.98
CA ASN A 240 1.58 -0.19 -2.29
C ASN A 240 0.09 0.10 -2.39
N GLY A 241 -0.40 0.27 -3.62
CA GLY A 241 -1.83 0.50 -3.88
C GLY A 241 -2.15 1.18 -5.21
N THR A 242 -3.40 1.60 -5.35
CA THR A 242 -3.91 2.45 -6.43
C THR A 242 -4.17 3.84 -5.90
N LEU A 243 -3.59 4.84 -6.57
CA LEU A 243 -3.70 6.25 -6.22
C LEU A 243 -4.27 7.00 -7.43
N ASP A 244 -5.29 7.82 -7.19
CA ASP A 244 -6.06 8.49 -8.23
C ASP A 244 -6.31 9.95 -7.84
N GLY A 245 -5.96 10.88 -8.73
CA GLY A 245 -6.37 12.27 -8.62
C GLY A 245 -5.35 13.23 -7.97
N PHE A 246 -4.14 12.83 -7.60
CA PHE A 246 -3.35 13.64 -6.67
C PHE A 246 -2.50 14.79 -7.30
N ASP A 247 -2.25 15.87 -6.54
CA ASP A 247 -1.20 16.85 -6.88
C ASP A 247 0.17 16.15 -6.95
N ARG A 248 0.43 15.31 -5.95
CA ARG A 248 1.56 14.38 -5.90
C ARG A 248 1.03 13.00 -5.51
N ALA A 249 1.08 12.02 -6.40
CA ALA A 249 0.63 10.68 -6.03
C ALA A 249 1.56 10.07 -4.98
N VAL A 250 2.86 9.98 -5.27
CA VAL A 250 3.89 9.51 -4.33
C VAL A 250 4.92 10.61 -4.09
N ASP A 251 5.16 10.95 -2.83
CA ASP A 251 6.09 12.02 -2.43
C ASP A 251 7.19 11.47 -1.51
N PHE A 252 8.44 11.55 -1.95
CA PHE A 252 9.61 11.31 -1.11
C PHE A 252 10.16 12.66 -0.67
N TYR A 253 10.01 12.96 0.62
CA TYR A 253 10.28 14.28 1.16
C TYR A 253 11.25 14.23 2.32
N ALA A 254 12.35 14.98 2.21
CA ALA A 254 13.25 15.25 3.32
C ALA A 254 13.00 16.69 3.84
N ALA A 255 12.17 16.81 4.88
CA ALA A 255 11.67 18.07 5.45
C ALA A 255 12.66 18.81 6.38
N GLY A 256 13.81 18.20 6.69
CA GLY A 256 14.79 18.77 7.61
C GLY A 256 16.16 19.00 7.00
N GLU A 257 17.10 19.50 7.83
CA GLU A 257 18.47 19.84 7.42
C GLU A 257 19.54 18.91 8.01
N ASN A 258 19.20 18.05 8.97
CA ASN A 258 20.15 17.18 9.65
C ASN A 258 20.61 16.06 8.70
N ARG A 259 21.92 15.81 8.69
CA ARG A 259 22.58 14.85 7.79
C ARG A 259 23.48 13.86 8.51
N ASP A 260 23.32 13.74 9.82
CA ASP A 260 23.95 12.66 10.55
C ASP A 260 23.39 11.30 10.09
N PRO A 261 24.03 10.17 10.41
CA PRO A 261 23.49 8.81 10.18
C PRO A 261 22.04 8.56 10.66
N GLN A 262 21.52 9.47 11.50
CA GLN A 262 20.14 9.51 11.98
C GLN A 262 19.45 10.84 11.63
N GLY A 263 19.83 11.46 10.51
CA GLY A 263 19.33 12.74 10.05
C GLY A 263 18.01 12.63 9.30
N ASP A 264 17.62 13.69 8.61
CA ASP A 264 16.23 13.94 8.23
C ASP A 264 15.87 13.31 6.87
N TRP A 265 16.47 12.16 6.58
CA TRP A 265 16.51 11.57 5.23
C TRP A 265 15.23 10.83 4.85
N SER A 266 14.86 10.90 3.57
CA SER A 266 13.95 9.94 2.94
C SER A 266 14.76 8.97 2.07
N ASN A 267 15.08 7.79 2.62
CA ASN A 267 16.08 6.90 2.02
C ASN A 267 15.62 5.44 1.86
N GLY A 268 15.76 4.87 0.67
CA GLY A 268 15.53 3.42 0.47
C GLY A 268 14.06 3.01 0.53
N ASN A 269 13.14 3.99 0.49
CA ASN A 269 11.71 3.74 0.57
C ASN A 269 11.17 3.22 -0.76
N GLN A 270 10.09 2.46 -0.69
CA GLN A 270 9.59 1.66 -1.82
C GLN A 270 8.08 1.86 -2.02
N PHE A 271 7.67 2.11 -3.26
CA PHE A 271 6.27 2.13 -3.65
C PHE A 271 5.98 1.24 -4.85
N TRP A 272 4.88 0.48 -4.80
CA TRP A 272 4.41 -0.33 -5.93
C TRP A 272 2.93 -0.10 -6.22
N GLY A 273 2.53 -0.04 -7.49
CA GLY A 273 1.12 -0.14 -7.85
C GLY A 273 0.70 0.67 -9.07
N ARG A 274 -0.45 1.33 -8.98
CA ARG A 274 -1.03 2.13 -10.06
C ARG A 274 -1.19 3.58 -9.61
N ILE A 275 -0.79 4.52 -10.46
CA ILE A 275 -1.06 5.94 -10.23
C ILE A 275 -1.77 6.53 -11.45
N GLN A 276 -2.84 7.28 -11.23
CA GLN A 276 -3.57 7.95 -12.30
C GLN A 276 -4.00 9.37 -11.92
N ASP A 277 -4.30 10.17 -12.94
CA ASP A 277 -4.93 11.49 -12.84
C ASP A 277 -4.21 12.46 -11.90
N PHE A 278 -2.89 12.50 -12.01
CA PHE A 278 -2.01 13.26 -11.13
C PHE A 278 -1.41 14.50 -11.80
N ARG A 279 -1.05 15.55 -11.04
CA ARG A 279 -0.17 16.62 -11.57
C ARG A 279 1.29 16.18 -11.64
N ILE A 280 1.80 15.63 -10.54
CA ILE A 280 3.13 14.99 -10.46
C ILE A 280 2.94 13.56 -9.95
N GLY A 281 3.38 12.57 -10.72
CA GLY A 281 3.21 11.17 -10.34
C GLY A 281 4.12 10.81 -9.16
N ILE A 282 5.42 11.04 -9.34
CA ILE A 282 6.46 10.73 -8.37
C ILE A 282 7.25 12.01 -8.10
N SER A 283 7.16 12.51 -6.87
CA SER A 283 7.83 13.71 -6.39
C SER A 283 9.01 13.36 -5.49
N MET A 284 10.15 14.02 -5.72
CA MET A 284 11.32 13.98 -4.84
C MET A 284 11.72 15.41 -4.51
N ARG A 285 11.65 15.76 -3.21
CA ARG A 285 11.88 17.12 -2.74
C ARG A 285 12.58 17.13 -1.39
N SER A 286 13.35 18.17 -1.14
CA SER A 286 14.16 18.31 0.07
C SER A 286 14.21 19.76 0.50
N ASP A 287 14.25 19.97 1.82
CA ASP A 287 14.50 21.25 2.47
C ASP A 287 15.93 21.33 3.05
N GLY A 288 16.76 20.31 2.84
CA GLY A 288 18.18 20.35 3.16
C GLY A 288 18.85 18.98 3.34
N ALA A 289 18.05 17.93 3.56
CA ALA A 289 18.50 16.57 3.76
C ALA A 289 18.45 15.72 2.46
N GLU A 290 18.93 14.48 2.55
CA GLU A 290 19.07 13.59 1.40
C GLU A 290 17.76 12.86 1.06
N VAL A 291 17.46 12.73 -0.24
CA VAL A 291 16.37 11.88 -0.78
C VAL A 291 16.97 10.85 -1.75
N SER A 292 17.25 9.64 -1.29
CA SER A 292 18.10 8.71 -2.03
C SER A 292 17.73 7.24 -1.92
N GLY A 293 18.11 6.44 -2.90
CA GLY A 293 17.89 4.99 -2.88
C GLY A 293 16.41 4.58 -2.97
N ASN A 294 15.49 5.51 -3.17
CA ASN A 294 14.06 5.19 -3.21
C ASN A 294 13.71 4.47 -4.51
N THR A 295 12.80 3.51 -4.44
CA THR A 295 12.40 2.70 -5.60
C THR A 295 10.89 2.76 -5.80
N VAL A 296 10.46 2.98 -7.04
CA VAL A 296 9.05 2.98 -7.42
C VAL A 296 8.82 2.00 -8.56
N ARG A 297 7.77 1.17 -8.49
CA ARG A 297 7.31 0.32 -9.61
C ARG A 297 5.85 0.56 -9.90
N VAL A 298 5.53 1.13 -11.05
CA VAL A 298 4.17 1.61 -11.33
C VAL A 298 3.70 1.36 -12.76
N GLN A 299 2.39 1.16 -12.91
CA GLN A 299 1.68 1.53 -14.14
C GLN A 299 1.10 2.92 -13.93
N THR A 300 1.24 3.81 -14.93
CA THR A 300 0.80 5.20 -14.79
C THR A 300 -0.12 5.62 -15.92
N GLN A 301 -1.10 6.46 -15.61
CA GLN A 301 -1.96 7.10 -16.60
C GLN A 301 -2.10 8.59 -16.24
N PRO A 302 -1.44 9.50 -16.98
CA PRO A 302 -1.54 10.93 -16.76
C PRO A 302 -2.88 11.49 -17.26
N ASP A 303 -3.30 12.60 -16.67
CA ASP A 303 -4.47 13.38 -17.06
C ASP A 303 -4.06 14.63 -17.85
N PRO A 304 -4.68 14.92 -19.01
CA PRO A 304 -4.26 16.01 -19.88
C PRO A 304 -4.54 17.41 -19.31
N GLU A 305 -5.46 17.54 -18.36
CA GLU A 305 -5.81 18.84 -17.77
C GLU A 305 -4.79 19.27 -16.72
N VAL A 306 -4.17 18.32 -15.99
CA VAL A 306 -3.25 18.66 -14.89
C VAL A 306 -1.84 18.09 -15.00
N SER A 307 -1.60 16.96 -15.69
CA SER A 307 -0.31 16.26 -15.60
C SER A 307 0.87 17.06 -16.17
N GLU A 308 1.88 17.31 -15.34
CA GLU A 308 3.13 17.96 -15.73
C GLU A 308 4.29 16.97 -15.89
N TRP A 309 4.44 16.06 -14.92
CA TRP A 309 5.60 15.19 -14.79
C TRP A 309 5.21 13.81 -14.26
N LEU A 310 5.71 12.76 -14.89
CA LEU A 310 5.69 11.43 -14.29
C LEU A 310 6.63 11.40 -13.09
N TRP A 311 7.87 11.89 -13.26
CA TRP A 311 8.88 11.90 -12.20
C TRP A 311 9.57 13.27 -12.13
N LYS A 312 9.51 13.90 -10.95
CA LYS A 312 10.09 15.23 -10.71
C LYS A 312 11.06 15.21 -9.53
N MET A 313 12.33 15.52 -9.79
CA MET A 313 13.33 15.83 -8.76
C MET A 313 13.50 17.33 -8.65
N LYS A 314 13.19 17.90 -7.48
CA LYS A 314 13.25 19.35 -7.26
C LYS A 314 14.70 19.86 -7.29
N ASP A 315 14.87 21.09 -7.77
CA ASP A 315 16.13 21.83 -7.72
C ASP A 315 16.68 21.93 -6.29
N ASP A 316 18.01 21.91 -6.19
CA ASP A 316 18.71 22.48 -5.03
C ASP A 316 18.56 24.01 -5.14
N PRO A 317 17.90 24.67 -4.18
CA PRO A 317 17.60 26.10 -4.28
C PRO A 317 18.84 26.99 -4.11
N ARG A 318 20.01 26.42 -3.80
CA ARG A 318 21.22 27.17 -3.49
C ARG A 318 22.09 27.37 -4.72
N GLU A 319 22.79 28.50 -4.78
CA GLU A 319 23.78 28.78 -5.82
C GLU A 319 25.10 28.00 -5.63
N SER A 320 25.54 27.82 -4.38
CA SER A 320 26.76 27.07 -4.04
C SER A 320 26.42 25.69 -3.46
N ARG A 321 26.94 24.63 -4.11
CA ARG A 321 26.50 23.23 -3.93
C ARG A 321 27.66 22.25 -3.71
N GLY A 322 28.69 22.68 -2.98
CA GLY A 322 29.90 21.89 -2.71
C GLY A 322 29.76 20.80 -1.63
N ASP A 323 28.61 20.72 -0.97
CA ASP A 323 28.34 19.79 0.14
C ASP A 323 27.29 18.73 -0.24
N ASN A 324 26.87 17.92 0.75
CA ASN A 324 25.86 16.88 0.57
C ASN A 324 24.43 17.35 0.92
N LYS A 325 24.12 18.66 1.00
CA LYS A 325 22.72 19.08 1.19
C LYS A 325 21.91 18.84 -0.07
N PHE A 326 20.60 18.60 0.09
CA PHE A 326 19.66 18.42 -1.01
C PHE A 326 20.06 17.35 -2.03
N VAL A 327 20.90 16.38 -1.66
CA VAL A 327 21.35 15.33 -2.59
C VAL A 327 20.18 14.42 -2.93
N MET A 328 20.02 14.11 -4.22
CA MET A 328 19.07 13.09 -4.68
C MET A 328 19.78 12.06 -5.56
N LYS A 329 20.07 10.89 -5.01
CA LYS A 329 20.92 9.89 -5.69
C LYS A 329 20.40 8.47 -5.57
N GLY A 330 20.74 7.62 -6.52
CA GLY A 330 20.42 6.19 -6.44
C GLY A 330 18.93 5.86 -6.49
N ASN A 331 18.07 6.82 -6.84
CA ASN A 331 16.64 6.57 -6.91
C ASN A 331 16.27 5.85 -8.21
N THR A 332 15.34 4.92 -8.16
CA THR A 332 14.93 4.11 -9.32
C THR A 332 13.42 4.16 -9.53
N VAL A 333 12.96 4.42 -10.75
CA VAL A 333 11.54 4.32 -11.12
C VAL A 333 11.41 3.31 -12.24
N MET A 334 10.62 2.27 -12.04
CA MET A 334 10.24 1.31 -13.07
C MET A 334 8.79 1.59 -13.45
N ALA A 335 8.56 2.19 -14.61
CA ALA A 335 7.25 2.66 -15.01
C ALA A 335 6.78 2.01 -16.31
N TYR A 336 5.51 1.61 -16.36
CA TYR A 336 4.78 1.42 -17.60
C TYR A 336 3.85 2.65 -17.78
N PRO A 337 4.28 3.68 -18.52
CA PRO A 337 3.48 4.88 -18.71
C PRO A 337 2.53 4.75 -19.91
N TRP A 338 1.24 4.99 -19.67
CA TRP A 338 0.22 5.17 -20.71
C TRP A 338 0.06 6.65 -21.06
N ASP A 339 -0.56 6.94 -22.21
CA ASP A 339 -1.09 8.26 -22.59
C ASP A 339 -0.15 9.44 -22.35
N VAL A 340 1.16 9.26 -22.53
CA VAL A 340 2.15 10.29 -22.15
C VAL A 340 2.06 11.60 -22.95
N SER A 341 1.29 11.63 -24.04
CA SER A 341 0.92 12.88 -24.72
C SER A 341 0.11 13.83 -23.81
N SER A 342 -0.53 13.31 -22.76
CA SER A 342 -1.23 14.12 -21.76
C SER A 342 -0.31 15.07 -20.99
N PHE A 343 1.01 14.87 -21.00
CA PHE A 343 1.94 15.83 -20.41
C PHE A 343 2.09 17.13 -21.23
N LYS A 344 1.77 17.13 -22.52
CA LYS A 344 2.06 18.24 -23.45
C LYS A 344 1.49 19.58 -23.01
N GLN A 345 0.23 19.60 -22.57
CA GLN A 345 -0.49 20.83 -22.25
C GLN A 345 0.12 21.59 -21.06
N ASN A 346 0.61 20.86 -20.06
CA ASN A 346 1.07 21.43 -18.79
C ASN A 346 2.60 21.36 -18.62
N ASN A 347 3.33 20.87 -19.61
CA ASN A 347 4.78 20.81 -19.56
C ASN A 347 5.41 22.04 -20.21
N SER A 348 5.98 22.93 -19.40
CA SER A 348 6.60 24.18 -19.86
C SER A 348 7.83 24.00 -20.76
N TYR A 349 8.36 22.78 -20.86
CA TYR A 349 9.51 22.44 -21.70
C TYR A 349 9.12 21.75 -23.00
N TYR A 350 7.83 21.51 -23.21
CA TYR A 350 7.31 21.00 -24.47
C TYR A 350 7.20 22.13 -25.52
N SER A 351 7.57 21.80 -26.74
CA SER A 351 7.34 22.60 -27.94
C SER A 351 6.71 21.75 -29.04
N GLU A 352 5.98 22.36 -29.97
CA GLU A 352 5.38 21.65 -31.11
C GLU A 352 6.43 20.98 -32.03
N SER A 353 7.69 21.40 -31.97
CA SER A 353 8.80 20.73 -32.66
C SER A 353 9.25 19.44 -31.98
N ASP A 354 8.90 19.23 -30.71
CA ASP A 354 9.20 18.00 -29.99
C ASP A 354 8.22 16.90 -30.40
N ARG A 355 8.75 15.69 -30.54
CA ARG A 355 7.91 14.50 -30.80
C ARG A 355 6.87 14.31 -29.70
N ASP A 356 7.28 14.52 -28.45
CA ASP A 356 6.43 14.42 -27.25
C ASP A 356 7.04 15.22 -26.10
N ALA A 357 6.26 15.47 -25.05
CA ALA A 357 6.75 16.17 -23.87
C ALA A 357 7.80 15.34 -23.09
N PRO A 358 8.83 15.98 -22.50
CA PRO A 358 9.64 15.32 -21.49
C PRO A 358 8.76 15.00 -20.28
N PHE A 359 8.97 13.84 -19.65
CA PHE A 359 8.14 13.40 -18.51
C PHE A 359 8.97 13.06 -17.27
N TRP A 360 10.29 13.16 -17.37
CA TRP A 360 11.20 13.12 -16.23
C TRP A 360 12.00 14.42 -16.13
N PHE A 361 11.81 15.13 -15.03
CA PHE A 361 12.61 16.29 -14.65
C PHE A 361 13.66 15.93 -13.59
N ILE A 362 14.93 16.22 -13.91
CA ILE A 362 16.05 16.16 -12.97
C ILE A 362 16.52 17.59 -12.74
N GLY A 363 16.08 18.19 -11.63
CA GLY A 363 16.46 19.55 -11.29
C GLY A 363 17.95 19.73 -11.00
N ARG A 364 18.37 21.00 -10.91
CA ARG A 364 19.72 21.45 -10.60
C ARG A 364 20.22 20.89 -9.28
N GLY A 365 21.51 20.56 -9.22
CA GLY A 365 22.21 20.12 -8.02
C GLY A 365 22.90 18.77 -8.18
N ARG A 366 23.37 18.21 -7.06
CA ARG A 366 23.98 16.87 -7.00
C ARG A 366 22.91 15.78 -7.13
N ARG A 367 22.70 15.30 -8.36
CA ARG A 367 21.72 14.25 -8.69
C ARG A 367 22.40 13.22 -9.57
N TYR A 368 22.60 12.01 -9.05
CA TYR A 368 23.37 11.00 -9.76
C TYR A 368 22.98 9.58 -9.37
N GLY A 369 23.26 8.63 -10.26
CA GLY A 369 22.87 7.23 -10.11
C GLY A 369 21.36 7.04 -10.11
N ASN A 370 20.59 7.98 -10.67
CA ASN A 370 19.15 7.83 -10.76
C ASN A 370 18.76 7.19 -12.09
N SER A 371 17.79 6.28 -12.05
CA SER A 371 17.44 5.44 -13.19
C SER A 371 15.93 5.36 -13.37
N LEU A 372 15.45 5.62 -14.58
CA LEU A 372 14.08 5.24 -14.96
C LEU A 372 14.16 4.02 -15.88
N VAL A 373 13.43 2.97 -15.56
CA VAL A 373 13.22 1.82 -16.45
C VAL A 373 11.85 1.99 -17.11
N ASP A 374 11.86 2.30 -18.40
CA ASP A 374 10.67 2.42 -19.22
C ASP A 374 10.24 1.02 -19.69
N LEU A 375 9.12 0.56 -19.16
CA LEU A 375 8.50 -0.72 -19.49
C LEU A 375 7.57 -0.62 -20.71
N SER A 376 7.24 0.59 -21.18
CA SER A 376 6.52 0.76 -22.46
C SER A 376 7.40 0.49 -23.67
N GLY A 377 8.72 0.66 -23.50
CA GLY A 377 9.72 0.33 -24.51
C GLY A 377 9.82 1.33 -25.65
N VAL A 378 9.24 2.53 -25.49
CA VAL A 378 9.19 3.55 -26.55
C VAL A 378 9.91 4.85 -26.17
N ARG A 379 10.43 4.96 -24.95
CA ARG A 379 11.05 6.20 -24.45
C ARG A 379 12.54 6.05 -24.16
N GLY A 380 13.33 7.00 -24.65
CA GLY A 380 14.75 7.12 -24.38
C GLY A 380 15.11 8.45 -23.69
N ASN A 381 16.41 8.72 -23.58
CA ASN A 381 16.96 9.87 -22.86
C ASN A 381 16.46 11.25 -23.36
N GLN A 382 15.96 11.35 -24.59
CA GLN A 382 15.42 12.58 -25.16
C GLN A 382 14.19 13.12 -24.41
N TYR A 383 13.54 12.28 -23.58
CA TYR A 383 12.41 12.67 -22.74
C TYR A 383 12.80 13.01 -21.30
N VAL A 384 14.11 13.13 -21.02
CA VAL A 384 14.66 13.60 -19.75
C VAL A 384 15.09 15.04 -19.91
N LEU A 385 14.57 15.90 -19.03
CA LEU A 385 15.09 17.24 -18.80
C LEU A 385 16.12 17.19 -17.67
N ASN A 386 17.42 17.23 -18.02
CA ASN A 386 18.52 16.94 -17.09
C ASN A 386 19.38 18.17 -16.78
N ASP A 387 19.02 18.86 -15.70
CA ASP A 387 19.70 20.06 -15.22
C ASP A 387 20.70 19.79 -14.07
N SER A 388 20.93 18.51 -13.75
CA SER A 388 21.86 18.13 -12.70
C SER A 388 23.27 18.67 -12.94
N ASP A 389 24.00 18.92 -11.84
CA ASP A 389 25.44 19.20 -11.88
C ASP A 389 26.28 17.93 -12.20
N THR A 390 25.65 16.75 -12.23
CA THR A 390 26.26 15.45 -12.56
C THR A 390 25.43 14.68 -13.60
N PRO A 391 25.23 15.25 -14.80
CA PRO A 391 24.25 14.76 -15.78
C PRO A 391 24.55 13.34 -16.31
N ASP A 392 25.84 13.00 -16.46
CA ASP A 392 26.32 11.72 -17.04
C ASP A 392 26.05 10.48 -16.19
N ARG A 393 25.38 10.66 -15.04
CA ARG A 393 25.13 9.58 -14.07
C ARG A 393 23.64 9.29 -13.90
N ASN A 394 22.77 9.84 -14.74
CA ASN A 394 21.34 9.54 -14.73
C ASN A 394 20.92 9.05 -16.11
N GLY A 395 19.88 8.23 -16.22
CA GLY A 395 19.43 7.76 -17.54
C GLY A 395 18.17 6.92 -17.52
N ILE A 396 17.56 6.81 -18.70
CA ILE A 396 16.43 5.92 -18.99
C ILE A 396 16.96 4.60 -19.58
N PHE A 397 16.43 3.49 -19.09
CA PHE A 397 16.65 2.14 -19.59
C PHE A 397 15.35 1.60 -20.19
N THR A 398 15.39 1.08 -21.41
CA THR A 398 14.21 0.50 -22.07
C THR A 398 14.16 -1.01 -21.90
N ALA A 399 12.99 -1.56 -21.54
CA ALA A 399 12.82 -2.98 -21.25
C ALA A 399 13.04 -3.94 -22.44
N HIS A 400 13.05 -3.46 -23.68
CA HIS A 400 13.25 -4.32 -24.86
C HIS A 400 14.72 -4.65 -25.18
N GLY A 401 15.70 -4.02 -24.52
CA GLY A 401 17.12 -4.32 -24.72
C GLY A 401 17.64 -4.18 -26.16
N GLY A 402 16.83 -3.69 -27.10
CA GLY A 402 17.11 -3.62 -28.53
C GLY A 402 16.41 -2.42 -29.17
N PHE A 403 16.82 -2.10 -30.40
CA PHE A 403 16.26 -1.03 -31.22
C PHE A 403 14.73 -1.06 -31.20
N VAL A 404 14.09 0.10 -31.06
CA VAL A 404 12.66 0.26 -31.36
C VAL A 404 12.50 0.22 -32.89
N VAL A 405 12.62 -0.96 -33.48
CA VAL A 405 12.37 -1.21 -34.92
C VAL A 405 10.86 -1.34 -35.15
N GLY A 406 10.20 -0.19 -35.22
CA GLY A 406 8.76 -0.09 -35.55
C GLY A 406 8.40 1.07 -36.47
N THR A 407 9.31 2.01 -36.72
CA THR A 407 9.22 3.01 -37.79
C THR A 407 10.60 3.10 -38.43
N THR A 408 10.67 3.27 -39.75
CA THR A 408 11.90 3.38 -40.57
C THR A 408 12.81 4.58 -40.22
N GLU A 409 12.64 5.17 -39.03
CA GLU A 409 13.26 6.43 -38.57
C GLU A 409 14.03 6.28 -37.25
N PHE A 410 14.23 5.07 -36.72
CA PHE A 410 14.89 4.85 -35.42
C PHE A 410 16.20 4.04 -35.52
N GLU A 411 17.33 4.74 -35.59
CA GLU A 411 18.61 4.25 -35.07
C GLU A 411 19.02 5.15 -33.88
N THR A 412 18.84 4.65 -32.67
CA THR A 412 19.48 5.22 -31.47
C THR A 412 20.32 4.12 -30.83
N ASN A 413 21.57 4.45 -30.48
CA ASN A 413 22.47 3.53 -29.80
C ASN A 413 21.80 2.99 -28.52
N PRO A 414 21.89 1.67 -28.24
CA PRO A 414 21.32 1.09 -27.03
C PRO A 414 21.92 1.73 -25.77
N ALA A 415 21.15 1.78 -24.68
CA ALA A 415 21.56 2.33 -23.39
C ALA A 415 22.80 1.64 -22.76
N TYR A 416 23.26 0.52 -23.31
CA TYR A 416 24.48 -0.20 -22.91
C TYR A 416 25.72 0.16 -23.74
N GLN A 417 25.57 0.94 -24.80
CA GLN A 417 26.72 1.50 -25.52
C GLN A 417 27.22 2.74 -24.80
N ARG A 418 28.54 2.94 -24.86
CA ARG A 418 29.18 4.18 -24.43
C ARG A 418 28.53 5.33 -25.19
N ASN A 419 27.75 6.15 -24.48
CA ASN A 419 27.08 7.28 -25.09
C ASN A 419 28.09 8.42 -25.29
N ASP A 420 28.72 8.46 -26.46
CA ASP A 420 29.73 9.48 -26.79
C ASP A 420 29.11 10.87 -27.07
N SER A 421 27.77 10.99 -27.05
CA SER A 421 27.01 12.26 -27.16
C SER A 421 25.79 12.27 -26.25
N ARG A 422 25.59 13.32 -25.44
CA ARG A 422 24.42 13.40 -24.54
C ARG A 422 23.13 13.57 -25.34
N HIS A 423 22.23 12.58 -25.26
CA HIS A 423 20.92 12.60 -25.95
C HIS A 423 19.79 13.02 -25.01
N TRP A 424 19.97 14.13 -24.29
CA TRP A 424 18.93 14.68 -23.41
C TRP A 424 17.92 15.51 -24.20
N HIS A 425 16.83 15.91 -23.55
CA HIS A 425 15.93 16.91 -24.11
C HIS A 425 16.71 18.19 -24.48
N PRO A 426 16.47 18.85 -25.63
CA PRO A 426 17.26 20.00 -26.09
C PRO A 426 17.30 21.18 -25.11
N GLN A 427 16.27 21.32 -24.28
CA GLN A 427 16.21 22.35 -23.24
C GLN A 427 16.96 21.98 -21.96
N SER A 428 17.59 20.81 -21.88
CA SER A 428 18.46 20.46 -20.76
C SER A 428 19.67 21.36 -20.75
N ARG A 429 20.08 21.82 -19.56
CA ARG A 429 21.30 22.63 -19.40
C ARG A 429 22.56 21.95 -19.96
N ASN A 430 22.57 20.62 -19.99
CA ASN A 430 23.71 19.79 -20.38
C ASN A 430 23.47 19.05 -21.71
N ALA A 431 22.67 19.60 -22.62
CA ALA A 431 22.30 18.97 -23.88
C ALA A 431 23.47 18.86 -24.90
N GLU A 432 24.56 19.61 -24.69
CA GLU A 432 25.81 19.55 -25.49
C GLU A 432 26.83 18.53 -24.98
#